data_AF-A0A940KNT1-F1
#
_entry.id   AF-A0A940KNT1-F1
#
_cell.length_a   1.000
_cell.length_b   1.000
_cell.length_c   1.000
_cell.angle_alpha   90.00
_cell.angle_beta   90.00
_cell.angle_gamma   90.00
#
_symmetry.space_group_name_H-M   'P 1'
#
loop_
_entity.id
_entity.type
_entity.pdbx_description
1 polymer ?
#
loop_
_entity_poly.entity_id
_entity_poly.type
_entity_poly.pdbx_seq_one_letter_code
_entity_poly.pdbx_strand_id
1 'polypeptide(L)'
;MEFEELQKIWLAGNQEAVYVINEQALHHRITAKRHKVLHIANVSELLLVVVNIAAGIFVLTTTYFSPHSNVFLYLMAGWMFLTAGYALVHRLRRLRAQPVYDRSLQQELQHALATATYQVRLSQLMRLNVIPIGALTVLGIWQGDKPIWLAAVILLFFCGAYYFSGWEHNYYKRQQRELEGLVGKLKES
;
A
#
# COMPACT_ATOMS: atom_id res chain seq x y z
N MET A 1 21.60 1.00 -1.63
CA MET A 1 22.50 0.15 -2.44
C MET A 1 22.07 0.31 -3.88
N GLU A 2 22.86 1.09 -4.58
CA GLU A 2 22.55 1.78 -5.82
C GLU A 2 22.94 0.91 -7.02
N PHE A 3 22.30 1.15 -8.17
CA PHE A 3 22.53 0.51 -9.47
C PHE A 3 24.02 0.40 -9.89
N GLU A 4 24.88 1.25 -9.33
CA GLU A 4 26.32 1.21 -9.53
C GLU A 4 26.97 -0.06 -8.99
N GLU A 5 26.46 -0.67 -7.90
CA GLU A 5 26.99 -1.96 -7.41
C GLU A 5 26.65 -3.10 -8.37
N LEU A 6 25.50 -3.05 -9.03
CA LEU A 6 25.09 -4.00 -10.08
C LEU A 6 26.01 -3.91 -11.30
N GLN A 7 26.29 -2.69 -11.76
CA GLN A 7 27.16 -2.45 -12.89
C GLN A 7 28.63 -2.77 -12.56
N LYS A 8 29.05 -2.53 -11.31
CA LYS A 8 30.40 -2.81 -10.83
C LYS A 8 30.66 -4.30 -10.65
N ILE A 9 29.68 -5.08 -10.17
CA ILE A 9 29.77 -6.56 -10.12
C ILE A 9 29.74 -7.13 -11.55
N TRP A 10 28.98 -6.52 -12.46
CA TRP A 10 28.92 -6.91 -13.87
C TRP A 10 30.21 -6.60 -14.64
N LEU A 11 30.86 -5.46 -14.38
CA LEU A 11 32.13 -5.07 -15.00
C LEU A 11 33.37 -5.75 -14.39
N ALA A 12 33.36 -6.03 -13.08
CA ALA A 12 34.53 -6.54 -12.37
C ALA A 12 34.81 -8.05 -12.62
N GLY A 13 33.86 -8.81 -13.18
CA GLY A 13 34.01 -10.24 -13.44
C GLY A 13 34.33 -10.63 -14.88
N ASN A 14 34.57 -9.67 -15.77
CA ASN A 14 34.39 -9.85 -17.21
C ASN A 14 35.65 -10.31 -17.98
N GLN A 15 36.42 -11.26 -17.43
CA GLN A 15 37.52 -11.89 -18.19
C GLN A 15 37.45 -13.41 -18.37
N GLU A 16 36.64 -14.18 -17.63
CA GLU A 16 36.48 -15.61 -17.92
C GLU A 16 35.04 -16.11 -17.69
N ALA A 17 34.50 -16.81 -18.71
CA ALA A 17 33.22 -17.54 -18.79
C ALA A 17 31.91 -16.73 -18.95
N VAL A 18 31.62 -16.39 -20.22
CA VAL A 18 30.49 -15.61 -20.75
C VAL A 18 29.12 -16.32 -20.76
N TYR A 19 28.95 -17.55 -20.24
CA TYR A 19 27.69 -18.30 -20.44
C TYR A 19 27.13 -19.04 -19.21
N VAL A 20 27.44 -18.59 -18.00
CA VAL A 20 26.62 -18.90 -16.84
C VAL A 20 26.10 -17.58 -16.31
N ILE A 21 25.07 -17.06 -16.98
CA ILE A 21 24.09 -16.19 -16.32
C ILE A 21 23.83 -16.87 -14.98
N ASN A 22 24.20 -16.22 -13.87
CA ASN A 22 23.95 -16.77 -12.55
C ASN A 22 22.45 -16.65 -12.30
N GLU A 23 21.70 -17.53 -12.98
CA GLU A 23 20.26 -17.66 -12.99
C GLU A 23 19.78 -17.85 -11.55
N GLN A 24 20.59 -18.51 -10.72
CA GLN A 24 20.40 -18.63 -9.28
C GLN A 24 20.50 -17.29 -8.55
N ALA A 25 21.48 -16.43 -8.84
CA ALA A 25 21.59 -15.09 -8.23
C ALA A 25 20.45 -14.15 -8.68
N LEU A 26 20.05 -14.22 -9.95
CA LEU A 26 18.90 -13.49 -10.47
C LEU A 26 17.60 -13.99 -9.82
N HIS A 27 17.42 -15.30 -9.73
CA HIS A 27 16.29 -15.96 -9.09
C HIS A 27 16.21 -15.62 -7.60
N HIS A 28 17.33 -15.63 -6.88
CA HIS A 28 17.38 -15.27 -5.46
C HIS A 28 16.98 -13.80 -5.23
N ARG A 29 17.41 -12.88 -6.11
CA ARG A 29 17.00 -11.47 -5.99
C ARG A 29 15.53 -11.24 -6.35
N ILE A 30 15.01 -11.93 -7.37
CA ILE A 30 13.59 -11.86 -7.74
C ILE A 30 12.71 -12.40 -6.61
N THR A 31 13.05 -13.56 -6.05
CA THR A 31 12.31 -14.18 -4.94
C THR A 31 12.40 -13.33 -3.66
N ALA A 32 13.57 -12.77 -3.32
CA ALA A 32 13.72 -11.84 -2.21
C ALA A 32 12.86 -10.57 -2.38
N LYS A 33 12.84 -9.99 -3.59
CA LYS A 33 12.04 -8.79 -3.89
C LYS A 33 10.53 -9.10 -3.85
N ARG A 34 10.12 -10.27 -4.35
CA ARG A 34 8.76 -10.80 -4.24
C ARG A 34 8.34 -10.93 -2.78
N HIS A 35 9.13 -11.58 -1.93
CA HIS A 35 8.82 -11.72 -0.51
C HIS A 35 8.66 -10.36 0.17
N LYS A 36 9.52 -9.39 -0.15
CA LYS A 36 9.43 -8.03 0.37
C LYS A 36 8.12 -7.35 -0.06
N VAL A 37 7.76 -7.40 -1.34
CA VAL A 37 6.51 -6.82 -1.86
C VAL A 37 5.28 -7.51 -1.25
N LEU A 38 5.28 -8.84 -1.17
CA LEU A 38 4.18 -9.59 -0.55
C LEU A 38 4.01 -9.24 0.93
N HIS A 39 5.11 -9.15 1.67
CA HIS A 39 5.10 -8.82 3.09
C HIS A 39 4.57 -7.41 3.32
N ILE A 40 5.07 -6.42 2.56
CA ILE A 40 4.57 -5.05 2.62
C ILE A 40 3.07 -5.01 2.29
N ALA A 41 2.63 -5.69 1.23
CA ALA A 41 1.21 -5.70 0.87
C ALA A 41 0.34 -6.29 1.99
N ASN A 42 0.80 -7.38 2.62
CA ASN A 42 0.08 -8.01 3.72
C ASN A 42 0.01 -7.11 4.96
N VAL A 43 1.10 -6.41 5.29
CA VAL A 43 1.16 -5.45 6.41
C VAL A 43 0.27 -4.25 6.13
N SER A 44 0.37 -3.62 4.95
CA SER A 44 -0.43 -2.45 4.58
C SER A 44 -1.93 -2.78 4.54
N GLU A 45 -2.33 -3.93 3.97
CA GLU A 45 -3.72 -4.38 3.99
C GLU A 45 -4.24 -4.60 5.41
N LEU A 46 -3.46 -5.26 6.27
CA LEU A 46 -3.84 -5.51 7.66
C LEU A 46 -3.96 -4.21 8.44
N LEU A 47 -2.99 -3.30 8.28
CA LEU A 47 -2.98 -2.00 8.94
C LEU A 47 -4.20 -1.18 8.53
N LEU A 48 -4.53 -1.15 7.23
CA LEU A 48 -5.72 -0.44 6.73
C LEU A 48 -7.02 -0.95 7.39
N VAL A 49 -7.18 -2.27 7.48
CA VAL A 49 -8.36 -2.89 8.10
C VAL A 49 -8.42 -2.57 9.59
N VAL A 50 -7.33 -2.81 10.32
CA VAL A 50 -7.28 -2.63 11.79
C VAL A 50 -7.50 -1.17 12.16
N VAL A 51 -6.83 -0.24 11.48
CA VAL A 51 -6.95 1.20 11.77
C VAL A 51 -8.37 1.70 11.49
N ASN A 52 -8.97 1.35 10.34
CA ASN A 52 -10.32 1.80 10.04
C ASN A 52 -11.38 1.19 10.96
N ILE A 53 -11.24 -0.08 11.35
CA ILE A 53 -12.17 -0.71 12.31
C ILE A 53 -12.02 -0.04 13.68
N ALA A 54 -10.80 0.09 14.20
CA ALA A 54 -10.56 0.69 15.50
C ALA A 54 -11.04 2.15 15.56
N ALA A 55 -10.74 2.94 14.53
CA ALA A 55 -11.18 4.31 14.43
C ALA A 55 -12.70 4.42 14.24
N GLY A 56 -13.30 3.56 13.41
CA GLY A 56 -14.76 3.51 13.22
C GLY A 56 -15.49 3.18 14.51
N ILE A 57 -15.00 2.22 15.30
CA ILE A 57 -15.53 1.89 16.62
C ILE A 57 -15.40 3.08 17.56
N PHE A 58 -14.23 3.71 17.62
CA PHE A 58 -13.98 4.88 18.49
C PHE A 58 -14.90 6.06 18.16
N VAL A 59 -15.07 6.37 16.86
CA VAL A 59 -15.96 7.44 16.40
C VAL A 59 -17.41 7.11 16.75
N LEU A 60 -17.82 5.86 16.55
CA LEU A 60 -19.19 5.43 16.83
C LEU A 60 -19.50 5.47 18.32
N THR A 61 -18.58 5.00 19.18
CA THR A 61 -18.77 5.06 20.65
C THR A 61 -18.81 6.50 21.15
N THR A 62 -17.86 7.34 20.73
CA THR A 62 -17.84 8.77 21.12
C THR A 62 -19.10 9.50 20.66
N THR A 63 -19.62 9.19 19.46
CA THR A 63 -20.87 9.77 18.94
C THR A 63 -22.10 9.26 19.69
N TYR A 64 -22.14 7.97 20.05
CA TYR A 64 -23.27 7.36 20.76
C TYR A 64 -23.42 7.90 22.20
N PHE A 65 -22.31 8.14 22.89
CA PHE A 65 -22.31 8.70 24.25
C PHE A 65 -22.39 10.23 24.30
N SER A 66 -22.27 10.90 23.16
CA SER A 66 -22.38 12.36 23.11
C SER A 66 -23.85 12.79 23.06
N PRO A 67 -24.27 13.77 23.88
CA PRO A 67 -25.67 14.26 23.89
C PRO A 67 -26.06 15.00 22.61
N HIS A 68 -25.08 15.44 21.81
CA HIS A 68 -25.30 16.05 20.51
C HIS A 68 -25.10 15.01 19.41
N SER A 69 -26.20 14.55 18.83
CA SER A 69 -26.13 13.61 17.70
C SER A 69 -25.60 14.34 16.46
N ASN A 70 -24.55 13.78 15.87
CA ASN A 70 -23.93 14.33 14.67
C ASN A 70 -23.98 13.29 13.55
N VAL A 71 -24.85 13.55 12.57
CA VAL A 71 -25.05 12.65 11.43
C VAL A 71 -23.76 12.46 10.63
N PHE A 72 -22.89 13.48 10.54
CA PHE A 72 -21.61 13.36 9.83
C PHE A 72 -20.64 12.40 10.51
N LEU A 73 -20.65 12.33 11.84
CA LEU A 73 -19.81 11.36 12.57
C LEU A 73 -20.30 9.92 12.39
N TYR A 74 -21.61 9.70 12.32
CA TYR A 74 -22.17 8.38 11.94
C TYR A 74 -21.83 8.00 10.50
N LEU A 75 -21.92 8.95 9.55
CA LEU A 75 -21.49 8.74 8.17
C LEU A 75 -20.00 8.43 8.09
N MET A 76 -19.17 9.11 8.87
CA MET A 76 -17.73 8.86 8.94
C MET A 76 -17.42 7.46 9.46
N ALA A 77 -18.07 7.04 10.56
CA ALA A 77 -17.91 5.67 11.08
C ALA A 77 -18.36 4.64 10.04
N GLY A 78 -19.50 4.85 9.38
CA GLY A 78 -19.99 3.99 8.30
C GLY A 78 -18.99 3.89 7.13
N TRP A 79 -18.40 5.02 6.72
CA TRP A 79 -17.38 5.06 5.68
C TRP A 79 -16.10 4.30 6.07
N MET A 80 -15.66 4.43 7.33
CA MET A 80 -14.52 3.68 7.86
C MET A 80 -14.78 2.17 7.85
N PHE A 81 -15.97 1.71 8.25
CA PHE A 81 -16.32 0.30 8.16
C PHE A 81 -16.43 -0.20 6.71
N LEU A 82 -16.97 0.62 5.80
CA LEU A 82 -17.07 0.27 4.39
C LEU A 82 -15.68 0.09 3.76
N THR A 83 -14.75 1.00 4.06
CA THR A 83 -13.38 0.92 3.54
C THR A 83 -12.60 -0.26 4.14
N ALA A 84 -12.78 -0.54 5.44
CA ALA A 84 -12.22 -1.73 6.07
C ALA A 84 -12.79 -3.03 5.47
N GLY A 85 -14.11 -3.09 5.27
CA GLY A 85 -14.79 -4.23 4.66
C GLY A 85 -14.34 -4.48 3.23
N TYR A 86 -14.23 -3.42 2.42
CA TYR A 86 -13.70 -3.50 1.07
C TYR A 86 -12.25 -4.04 1.05
N ALA A 87 -11.39 -3.52 1.92
CA ALA A 87 -10.01 -3.99 2.05
C ALA A 87 -9.94 -5.47 2.48
N LEU A 88 -10.78 -5.87 3.42
CA LEU A 88 -10.86 -7.25 3.90
C LEU A 88 -11.34 -8.21 2.80
N VAL A 89 -12.39 -7.86 2.06
CA VAL A 89 -12.88 -8.66 0.92
C VAL A 89 -11.79 -8.82 -0.14
N HIS A 90 -11.07 -7.74 -0.44
CA HIS A 90 -9.99 -7.80 -1.41
C HIS A 90 -8.82 -8.68 -0.93
N ARG A 91 -8.47 -8.60 0.36
CA ARG A 91 -7.46 -9.46 0.99
C ARG A 91 -7.88 -10.94 0.95
N LEU A 92 -9.13 -11.26 1.28
CA LEU A 92 -9.65 -12.62 1.21
C LEU A 92 -9.67 -13.16 -0.22
N ARG A 93 -10.04 -12.34 -1.20
CA ARG A 93 -9.95 -12.70 -2.64
C ARG A 93 -8.51 -12.98 -3.04
N ARG A 94 -7.55 -12.16 -2.61
CA ARG A 94 -6.11 -12.37 -2.87
C ARG A 94 -5.59 -13.66 -2.26
N LEU A 95 -5.96 -13.97 -1.01
CA LEU A 95 -5.55 -15.21 -0.34
C LEU A 95 -6.15 -16.45 -1.01
N ARG A 96 -7.41 -16.38 -1.46
CA ARG A 96 -8.06 -17.48 -2.19
C ARG A 96 -7.50 -17.66 -3.61
N ALA A 97 -7.03 -16.57 -4.22
CA ALA A 97 -6.40 -16.56 -5.53
C ALA A 97 -4.88 -16.81 -5.46
N GLN A 98 -4.36 -17.46 -4.39
CA GLN A 98 -3.02 -18.05 -4.35
C GLN A 98 -3.10 -19.55 -4.64
N PRO A 99 -3.17 -19.96 -5.91
CA PRO A 99 -2.87 -21.33 -6.30
C PRO A 99 -1.45 -21.69 -5.86
N VAL A 100 -1.30 -22.91 -5.37
CA VAL A 100 -0.03 -23.61 -5.14
C VAL A 100 0.67 -23.73 -6.50
N TYR A 101 1.41 -22.69 -6.92
CA TYR A 101 2.03 -22.64 -8.25
C TYR A 101 3.39 -23.33 -8.21
N ASP A 102 3.48 -24.45 -8.91
CA ASP A 102 4.74 -25.11 -9.24
C ASP A 102 5.49 -24.28 -10.32
N ARG A 103 6.54 -23.60 -9.87
CA ARG A 103 7.90 -23.56 -10.47
C ARG A 103 8.08 -23.13 -11.93
N SER A 104 7.58 -21.97 -12.36
CA SER A 104 8.22 -21.23 -13.48
C SER A 104 8.56 -19.78 -13.12
N LEU A 105 9.84 -19.42 -13.29
CA LEU A 105 10.41 -18.10 -13.02
C LEU A 105 9.60 -16.95 -13.66
N GLN A 106 9.07 -17.18 -14.86
CA GLN A 106 8.26 -16.22 -15.60
C GLN A 106 6.91 -15.96 -14.95
N GLN A 107 6.23 -17.00 -14.43
CA GLN A 107 4.97 -16.85 -13.70
C GLN A 107 5.18 -16.18 -12.33
N GLU A 108 6.28 -16.47 -11.65
CA GLU A 108 6.62 -15.80 -10.38
C GLU A 108 6.85 -14.30 -10.57
N LEU A 109 7.51 -13.91 -11.65
CA LEU A 109 7.76 -12.53 -12.01
C LEU A 109 6.46 -11.80 -12.36
N GLN A 110 5.57 -12.42 -13.14
CA GLN A 110 4.25 -11.88 -13.43
C GLN A 110 3.40 -11.70 -12.16
N HIS A 111 3.47 -12.65 -11.23
CA HIS A 111 2.78 -12.56 -9.95
C HIS A 111 3.34 -11.42 -9.07
N ALA A 112 4.66 -11.26 -9.03
CA ALA A 112 5.30 -10.15 -8.32
C ALA A 112 4.90 -8.79 -8.92
N LEU A 113 4.84 -8.68 -10.24
CA LEU A 113 4.43 -7.46 -10.95
C LEU A 113 2.93 -7.15 -10.74
N ALA A 114 2.07 -8.16 -10.76
CA ALA A 114 0.66 -8.02 -10.42
C ALA A 114 0.48 -7.53 -8.98
N THR A 115 1.28 -8.06 -8.04
CA THR A 115 1.27 -7.63 -6.64
C THR A 115 1.78 -6.19 -6.46
N ALA A 116 2.85 -5.81 -7.16
CA ALA A 116 3.36 -4.44 -7.12
C ALA A 116 2.36 -3.42 -7.71
N THR A 117 1.72 -3.77 -8.83
CA THR A 117 0.63 -2.98 -9.42
C THR A 117 -0.54 -2.83 -8.44
N TYR A 118 -0.88 -3.92 -7.75
CA TYR A 118 -1.91 -3.90 -6.72
C TYR A 118 -1.55 -2.96 -5.56
N GLN A 119 -0.31 -2.99 -5.07
CA GLN A 119 0.14 -2.07 -4.02
C GLN A 119 0.03 -0.61 -4.44
N VAL A 120 0.38 -0.28 -5.68
CA VAL A 120 0.25 1.09 -6.19
C VAL A 120 -1.22 1.54 -6.21
N ARG A 121 -2.13 0.66 -6.65
CA ARG A 121 -3.58 0.91 -6.61
C ARG A 121 -4.11 1.04 -5.18
N LEU A 122 -3.68 0.16 -4.27
CA LEU A 122 -4.06 0.19 -2.87
C LEU A 122 -3.60 1.48 -2.19
N SER A 123 -2.37 1.91 -2.46
CA SER A 123 -1.84 3.18 -1.97
C SER A 123 -2.62 4.38 -2.52
N GLN A 124 -3.01 4.35 -3.79
CA GLN A 124 -3.88 5.38 -4.37
C GLN A 124 -5.27 5.42 -3.70
N LEU A 125 -5.85 4.24 -3.40
CA LEU A 125 -7.11 4.14 -2.66
C LEU A 125 -6.96 4.69 -1.24
N MET A 126 -5.88 4.34 -0.52
CA MET A 126 -5.62 4.89 0.83
C MET A 126 -5.52 6.41 0.79
N ARG A 127 -4.79 6.96 -0.18
CA ARG A 127 -4.65 8.41 -0.36
C ARG A 127 -5.99 9.08 -0.65
N LEU A 128 -6.81 8.46 -1.51
CA LEU A 128 -8.14 8.97 -1.82
C LEU A 128 -9.08 8.87 -0.62
N ASN A 129 -8.89 7.88 0.26
CA ASN A 129 -9.68 7.68 1.48
C ASN A 129 -9.47 8.79 2.53
N VAL A 130 -8.30 9.44 2.54
CA VAL A 130 -8.01 10.57 3.45
C VAL A 130 -8.96 11.75 3.21
N ILE A 131 -9.39 11.97 1.96
CA ILE A 131 -10.24 13.11 1.56
C ILE A 131 -11.64 13.05 2.20
N PRO A 132 -12.45 11.99 2.00
CA PRO A 132 -13.78 11.92 2.60
C PRO A 132 -13.72 11.86 4.13
N ILE A 133 -12.73 11.19 4.73
CA ILE A 133 -12.56 11.16 6.18
C ILE A 133 -12.26 12.57 6.71
N GLY A 134 -11.32 13.30 6.08
CA GLY A 134 -10.99 14.66 6.47
C GLY A 134 -12.18 15.62 6.32
N ALA A 135 -12.90 15.55 5.20
CA ALA A 135 -14.09 16.35 4.95
C ALA A 135 -15.19 16.08 6.01
N LEU A 136 -15.51 14.81 6.27
CA LEU A 136 -16.51 14.44 7.27
C LEU A 136 -16.09 14.82 8.70
N THR A 137 -14.78 14.76 9.01
CA THR A 137 -14.26 15.19 10.31
C THR A 137 -14.47 16.70 10.50
N VAL A 138 -14.11 17.51 9.49
CA VAL A 138 -14.28 18.97 9.55
C VAL A 138 -15.76 19.35 9.66
N LEU A 139 -16.63 18.72 8.86
CA LEU A 139 -18.09 18.94 8.92
C LEU A 139 -18.65 18.53 10.29
N GLY A 140 -18.17 17.42 10.87
CA GLY A 140 -18.55 16.98 12.20
C GLY A 140 -18.21 18.00 13.28
N ILE A 141 -17.01 18.58 13.23
CA ILE A 141 -16.56 19.60 14.21
C ILE A 141 -17.34 20.90 14.05
N TRP A 142 -17.61 21.31 12.80
CA TRP A 142 -18.37 22.52 12.50
C TRP A 142 -19.78 22.50 13.10
N GLN A 143 -20.43 21.34 13.14
CA GLN A 143 -21.75 21.19 13.74
C GLN A 143 -21.72 21.07 15.28
N GLY A 144 -20.56 20.78 15.88
CA GLY A 144 -20.45 20.35 17.28
C GLY A 144 -20.14 21.44 18.32
N ASP A 145 -20.31 22.73 17.99
CA ASP A 145 -19.89 23.88 18.82
C ASP A 145 -18.47 23.75 19.38
N LYS A 146 -17.61 23.03 18.67
CA LYS A 146 -16.22 22.78 19.07
C LYS A 146 -15.37 24.00 18.71
N PRO A 147 -14.29 24.25 19.48
CA PRO A 147 -13.45 25.41 19.22
C PRO A 147 -12.70 25.28 17.89
N ILE A 148 -12.70 26.36 17.10
CA ILE A 148 -12.16 26.43 15.74
C ILE A 148 -10.68 26.02 15.64
N TRP A 149 -9.87 26.25 16.69
CA TRP A 149 -8.47 25.84 16.69
C TRP A 149 -8.31 24.31 16.56
N LEU A 150 -9.27 23.54 17.07
CA LEU A 150 -9.28 22.07 16.99
C LEU A 150 -9.49 21.62 15.53
N ALA A 151 -10.35 22.32 14.78
CA ALA A 151 -10.51 22.11 13.35
C ALA A 151 -9.20 22.40 12.59
N ALA A 152 -8.48 23.47 12.93
CA ALA A 152 -7.22 23.82 12.29
C ALA A 152 -6.12 22.77 12.53
N VAL A 153 -6.00 22.24 13.76
CA VAL A 153 -5.05 21.16 14.09
C VAL A 153 -5.38 19.88 13.32
N ILE A 154 -6.66 19.52 13.23
CA ILE A 154 -7.10 18.33 12.49
C ILE A 154 -6.83 18.49 11.00
N LEU A 155 -7.12 19.66 10.42
CA LEU A 155 -6.86 19.93 9.01
C LEU A 155 -5.36 19.83 8.70
N LEU A 156 -4.51 20.37 9.57
CA LEU A 156 -3.05 20.25 9.46
C LEU A 156 -2.60 18.78 9.56
N PHE A 157 -3.18 18.00 10.48
CA PHE A 157 -2.91 16.57 10.60
C PHE A 157 -3.29 15.80 9.31
N PHE A 158 -4.46 16.07 8.73
CA PHE A 158 -4.88 15.46 7.46
C PHE A 158 -4.00 15.88 6.28
N CYS A 159 -3.55 17.14 6.21
CA CYS A 159 -2.57 17.58 5.23
C CYS A 159 -1.24 16.81 5.36
N GLY A 160 -0.75 16.63 6.58
CA GLY A 160 0.43 15.83 6.87
C GLY A 160 0.25 14.37 6.43
N ALA A 161 -0.85 13.74 6.84
CA ALA A 161 -1.17 12.36 6.46
C ALA A 161 -1.25 12.18 4.94
N TYR A 162 -1.84 13.15 4.23
CA TYR A 162 -1.92 13.15 2.77
C TYR A 162 -0.53 13.26 2.12
N TYR A 163 0.35 14.10 2.67
CA TYR A 163 1.72 14.25 2.20
C TYR A 163 2.54 12.97 2.39
N PHE A 164 2.48 12.37 3.59
CA PHE A 164 3.14 11.09 3.88
C PHE A 164 2.63 9.95 2.99
N SER A 165 1.32 9.90 2.75
CA SER A 165 0.72 8.93 1.82
C SER A 165 1.22 9.11 0.38
N GLY A 166 1.45 10.35 -0.05
CA GLY A 166 2.06 10.65 -1.35
C GLY A 166 3.50 10.16 -1.47
N TRP A 167 4.29 10.29 -0.41
CA TRP A 167 5.66 9.76 -0.35
C TRP A 167 5.68 8.23 -0.46
N GLU A 168 4.81 7.55 0.29
CA GLU A 168 4.66 6.09 0.25
C GLU A 168 4.24 5.60 -1.15
N HIS A 169 3.31 6.29 -1.79
CA HIS A 169 2.87 6.00 -3.17
C HIS A 169 4.00 6.08 -4.18
N ASN A 170 4.86 7.10 -4.07
CA ASN A 170 6.01 7.28 -4.96
C ASN A 170 7.05 6.16 -4.76
N TYR A 171 7.24 5.71 -3.52
CA TYR A 171 8.10 4.56 -3.22
C TYR A 171 7.58 3.28 -3.89
N TYR A 172 6.27 3.00 -3.82
CA TYR A 172 5.67 1.84 -4.48
C TYR A 172 5.74 1.93 -6.01
N LYS A 173 5.53 3.11 -6.59
CA LYS A 173 5.71 3.34 -8.04
C LYS A 173 7.14 3.06 -8.48
N ARG A 174 8.14 3.48 -7.69
CA ARG A 174 9.55 3.19 -7.99
C ARG A 174 9.82 1.69 -7.98
N GLN A 175 9.31 0.96 -6.97
CA GLN A 175 9.45 -0.49 -6.94
C GLN A 175 8.78 -1.19 -8.13
N GLN A 176 7.59 -0.73 -8.54
CA GLN A 176 6.90 -1.26 -9.71
C GLN A 176 7.74 -1.08 -10.99
N ARG A 177 8.26 0.12 -11.24
CA ARG A 177 9.10 0.41 -12.43
C ARG A 177 10.36 -0.44 -12.48
N GLU A 178 10.97 -0.68 -11.33
CA GLU A 178 12.14 -1.56 -11.26
C GLU A 178 11.79 -3.02 -11.59
N LEU A 179 10.60 -3.51 -11.21
CA LEU A 179 10.13 -4.84 -11.59
C LEU A 179 9.79 -4.92 -13.08
N GLU A 180 9.15 -3.88 -13.64
CA GLU A 180 8.89 -3.77 -15.09
C GLU A 180 10.19 -3.81 -15.90
N GLY A 181 11.23 -3.10 -15.45
CA GLY A 181 12.54 -3.11 -16.11
C GLY A 181 13.22 -4.49 -16.11
N LEU A 182 13.03 -5.30 -15.06
CA LEU A 182 13.56 -6.67 -15.01
C LEU A 182 12.80 -7.61 -15.97
N VAL A 183 11.49 -7.44 -16.10
CA VAL A 183 10.66 -8.21 -17.04
C VAL A 183 11.03 -7.89 -18.49
N GLY A 184 11.27 -6.63 -18.81
CA GLY A 184 11.68 -6.20 -20.17
C GLY A 184 12.97 -6.89 -20.61
N LYS A 185 13.99 -6.88 -19.75
CA LYS A 185 15.29 -7.52 -20.03
C LYS A 185 15.23 -9.03 -20.20
N LEU A 186 14.27 -9.70 -19.54
CA LEU A 186 14.04 -11.15 -19.68
C LEU A 186 13.27 -11.53 -20.95
N LYS A 187 12.60 -10.57 -21.60
CA LYS A 187 11.89 -10.80 -22.88
C LYS A 187 12.75 -10.51 -24.11
N GLU A 188 13.83 -9.75 -23.95
CA GLU A 188 14.78 -9.40 -25.01
C GLU A 188 15.99 -10.36 -25.11
N SER A 189 16.16 -11.25 -24.13
CA SER A 189 17.12 -12.37 -24.14
C SER A 189 16.45 -13.66 -24.58
#